data_AF-T2M365-F1
#
_entry.id   AF-T2M365-F1
#
_cell.length_a   1.000
_cell.length_b   1.000
_cell.length_c   1.000
_cell.angle_alpha   90.00
_cell.angle_beta   90.00
_cell.angle_gamma   90.00
#
_symmetry.space_group_name_H-M   'P 1'
#
loop_
_entity.id
_entity.type
_entity.pdbx_description
1 polymer ?
#
loop_
_entity_poly.entity_id
_entity_poly.type
_entity_poly.pdbx_seq_one_letter_code
_entity_poly.pdbx_strand_id
1 'polypeptide(L)'
;MHSLTMLFVASLLFSVKGYTFIDLKTSYIKYKQWPAHQYGDLTFRFKTSSPYGLLLYSDNSKSKVSTSQNFIKLQLTKGELEFTVQHGSEDYKSKKSVTIGKNLNDLTWHEVNITRNERETVIVLNKLIEKYLQNDGEYDELDLNSDIYLGGVSDQLATNIVDGAVLAMPRFVGCVEDFRFKGKNNFGVWEEFDNQTLSSEGVKDGCLDACTTNTCENNGHCINYFTSAKCDCVGTGYFGSNCSKERDSIQLDGHGYIDVELPDPLKSTIENTIIMRFKTRSDGLLLVAYSKSDHIMIELYHGIVRMSIDLGGGYHLLEIADILFNDGGWHLVSLKRNGREFALTVDKKYTLKKVTPGLFSKFNIQDLFIGGHPVLDTIVNSKSKNNFSGCLQEVLFNEIDIVYKTLNTESSRFQMVGNIKNGCDVVKSKVLSSRDSAGPMVSKSGSVDVPVQPYFTPIKPYEVNDHITAQYAPKFIHQKSSKKLSKQIITWIIIGIIVGSIALIVAIAILVHGYKKRYSTIVLSKKDRNSNLLNNYKSSQDTIVIYKANQGLLQPRLV
;
A
#
# COMPACT_ATOMS: atom_id res chain seq x y z
N MET A 1 33.02 13.29 -29.83
CA MET A 1 32.37 12.13 -29.19
C MET A 1 31.70 12.45 -27.85
N HIS A 2 32.09 13.50 -27.11
CA HIS A 2 31.44 13.84 -25.83
C HIS A 2 30.05 14.52 -25.94
N SER A 3 29.71 15.14 -27.08
CA SER A 3 28.39 15.76 -27.28
C SER A 3 27.29 14.76 -27.62
N LEU A 4 27.62 13.62 -28.25
CA LEU A 4 26.63 12.56 -28.56
C LEU A 4 26.30 11.71 -27.33
N THR A 5 27.25 11.52 -26.42
CA THR A 5 27.04 10.77 -25.17
C THR A 5 26.17 11.54 -24.18
N MET A 6 26.25 12.87 -24.14
CA MET A 6 25.34 13.72 -23.34
C MET A 6 23.89 13.67 -23.85
N LEU A 7 23.68 13.64 -25.17
CA LEU A 7 22.35 13.48 -25.77
C LEU A 7 21.76 12.08 -25.55
N PHE A 8 22.61 11.03 -25.55
CA PHE A 8 22.15 9.66 -25.28
C PHE A 8 21.80 9.42 -23.80
N VAL A 9 22.50 10.08 -22.88
CA VAL A 9 22.18 10.01 -21.44
C VAL A 9 20.95 10.87 -21.12
N ALA A 10 20.74 12.00 -21.82
CA ALA A 10 19.52 12.79 -21.72
C ALA A 10 18.26 12.06 -22.26
N SER A 11 18.40 11.20 -23.27
CA SER A 11 17.29 10.36 -23.76
C SER A 11 16.95 9.14 -22.88
N LEU A 12 17.76 8.85 -21.85
CA LEU A 12 17.51 7.78 -20.87
C LEU A 12 16.88 8.29 -19.57
N LEU A 13 16.68 9.61 -19.45
CA LEU A 13 15.86 10.23 -18.41
C LEU A 13 14.59 10.79 -19.07
N PHE A 14 13.79 9.93 -19.69
CA PHE A 14 12.36 10.25 -19.78
C PHE A 14 11.87 10.31 -18.34
N SER A 15 11.73 11.52 -17.80
CA SER A 15 11.08 11.74 -16.53
C SER A 15 9.70 11.13 -16.65
N VAL A 16 9.46 10.02 -15.93
CA VAL A 16 8.12 9.46 -15.76
C VAL A 16 7.25 10.58 -15.24
N LYS A 17 6.31 11.06 -16.08
CA LYS A 17 5.35 12.07 -15.64
C LYS A 17 4.39 11.40 -14.69
N GLY A 18 4.45 11.80 -13.42
CA GLY A 18 3.51 11.41 -12.39
C GLY A 18 2.60 12.56 -12.03
N TYR A 19 1.40 12.23 -11.57
CA TYR A 19 0.43 13.18 -11.07
C TYR A 19 -0.24 12.64 -9.81
N THR A 20 -0.57 13.54 -8.90
CA THR A 20 -1.39 13.25 -7.71
C THR A 20 -2.73 13.93 -7.85
N PHE A 21 -3.80 13.15 -7.72
CA PHE A 21 -5.18 13.59 -7.68
C PHE A 21 -5.57 13.74 -6.20
N ILE A 22 -5.85 14.97 -5.75
CA ILE A 22 -5.98 15.31 -4.32
C ILE A 22 -7.38 15.82 -3.93
N ASP A 23 -8.31 15.91 -4.87
CA ASP A 23 -9.66 16.43 -4.65
C ASP A 23 -10.73 15.56 -5.32
N LEU A 24 -11.64 15.03 -4.51
CA LEU A 24 -12.78 14.20 -4.94
C LEU A 24 -13.78 14.95 -5.84
N LYS A 25 -13.76 16.29 -5.83
CA LYS A 25 -14.71 17.15 -6.56
C LYS A 25 -14.13 17.85 -7.77
N THR A 26 -12.80 18.02 -7.86
CA THR A 26 -12.20 18.82 -8.94
C THR A 26 -11.15 18.06 -9.75
N SER A 27 -10.57 16.97 -9.25
CA SER A 27 -9.40 16.33 -9.89
C SER A 27 -9.76 15.61 -11.19
N TYR A 28 -9.12 16.02 -12.29
CA TYR A 28 -9.07 15.26 -13.53
C TYR A 28 -7.94 15.81 -14.42
N ILE A 29 -7.44 14.97 -15.31
CA ILE A 29 -6.56 15.37 -16.41
C ILE A 29 -7.25 15.04 -17.73
N LYS A 30 -7.08 15.93 -18.70
CA LYS A 30 -7.65 15.80 -20.03
C LYS A 30 -6.55 15.61 -21.07
N TYR A 31 -6.55 14.48 -21.76
CA TYR A 31 -5.67 14.21 -22.90
C TYR A 31 -6.44 14.29 -24.21
N LYS A 32 -5.73 14.48 -25.32
CA LYS A 32 -6.35 14.34 -26.66
C LYS A 32 -6.97 12.96 -26.85
N GLN A 33 -7.89 12.91 -27.80
CA GLN A 33 -8.58 11.71 -28.27
C GLN A 33 -7.66 10.50 -28.40
N TRP A 34 -8.15 9.33 -27.96
CA TRP A 34 -7.49 8.04 -28.22
C TRP A 34 -7.86 7.52 -29.62
N PRO A 35 -6.91 7.39 -30.57
CA PRO A 35 -7.20 6.83 -31.89
C PRO A 35 -7.30 5.29 -31.85
N ALA A 36 -8.32 4.77 -31.15
CA ALA A 36 -8.51 3.35 -30.87
C ALA A 36 -9.55 2.66 -31.78
N HIS A 37 -9.81 3.23 -32.95
CA HIS A 37 -10.86 2.80 -33.88
C HIS A 37 -10.91 1.28 -34.09
N GLN A 38 -9.79 0.73 -34.60
CA GLN A 38 -9.58 -0.70 -34.79
C GLN A 38 -8.50 -1.26 -33.87
N TYR A 39 -7.43 -0.49 -33.59
CA TYR A 39 -6.31 -0.93 -32.77
C TYR A 39 -5.93 0.17 -31.79
N GLY A 40 -5.61 -0.21 -30.56
CA GLY A 40 -5.18 0.75 -29.54
C GLY A 40 -4.39 0.08 -28.44
N ASP A 41 -3.45 0.81 -27.85
CA ASP A 41 -2.79 0.44 -26.59
C ASP A 41 -2.93 1.64 -25.64
N LEU A 42 -3.29 1.39 -24.39
CA LEU A 42 -3.29 2.39 -23.33
C LEU A 42 -2.67 1.77 -22.09
N THR A 43 -1.64 2.41 -21.54
CA THR A 43 -0.89 1.91 -20.40
C THR A 43 -0.70 3.01 -19.37
N PHE A 44 -0.87 2.69 -18.09
CA PHE A 44 -0.52 3.57 -16.97
C PHE A 44 -0.32 2.77 -15.68
N ARG A 45 0.27 3.41 -14.66
CA ARG A 45 0.37 2.87 -13.31
C ARG A 45 -0.43 3.73 -12.35
N PHE A 46 -1.11 3.14 -11.38
CA PHE A 46 -1.80 3.88 -10.33
C PHE A 46 -1.45 3.37 -8.94
N LYS A 47 -1.62 4.23 -7.94
CA LYS A 47 -1.47 3.92 -6.52
C LYS A 47 -2.53 4.69 -5.74
N THR A 48 -3.27 4.02 -4.86
CA THR A 48 -4.34 4.66 -4.07
C THR A 48 -4.61 3.92 -2.76
N SER A 49 -5.24 4.61 -1.79
CA SER A 49 -5.91 4.02 -0.63
C SER A 49 -7.44 4.00 -0.77
N SER A 50 -7.98 4.67 -1.78
CA SER A 50 -9.43 4.78 -1.99
C SER A 50 -9.99 3.49 -2.61
N PRO A 51 -11.02 2.87 -2.02
CA PRO A 51 -11.66 1.70 -2.60
C PRO A 51 -12.56 2.03 -3.79
N TYR A 52 -12.84 3.32 -4.03
CA TYR A 52 -13.69 3.79 -5.13
C TYR A 52 -13.04 4.96 -5.87
N GLY A 53 -13.26 5.03 -7.19
CA GLY A 53 -12.82 6.17 -7.99
C GLY A 53 -12.84 5.92 -9.50
N LEU A 54 -13.24 6.91 -10.29
CA LEU A 54 -13.16 6.87 -11.75
C LEU A 54 -11.71 7.10 -12.20
N LEU A 55 -11.09 6.10 -12.84
CA LEU A 55 -9.72 6.18 -13.34
C LEU A 55 -9.65 6.71 -14.77
N LEU A 56 -10.50 6.20 -15.67
CA LEU A 56 -10.43 6.52 -17.10
C LEU A 56 -11.83 6.62 -17.69
N TYR A 57 -12.07 7.63 -18.53
CA TYR A 57 -13.27 7.75 -19.33
C TYR A 57 -12.99 8.37 -20.70
N SER A 58 -13.61 7.83 -21.75
CA SER A 58 -13.62 8.43 -23.09
C SER A 58 -14.86 7.93 -23.81
N ASP A 59 -15.46 8.77 -24.65
CA ASP A 59 -16.70 8.45 -25.36
C ASP A 59 -16.76 9.12 -26.74
N ASN A 60 -17.93 9.12 -27.38
CA ASN A 60 -18.15 9.79 -28.66
C ASN A 60 -19.09 11.00 -28.59
N SER A 61 -19.27 11.59 -27.41
CA SER A 61 -20.16 12.74 -27.15
C SER A 61 -19.92 13.97 -28.04
N LYS A 62 -18.71 14.15 -28.58
CA LYS A 62 -18.41 15.23 -29.54
C LYS A 62 -19.03 15.00 -30.92
N SER A 63 -19.48 13.79 -31.22
CA SER A 63 -20.10 13.45 -32.50
C SER A 63 -21.58 13.84 -32.48
N LYS A 64 -21.89 15.05 -32.93
CA LYS A 64 -23.29 15.50 -33.15
C LYS A 64 -24.01 14.75 -34.27
N VAL A 65 -23.31 13.88 -34.98
CA VAL A 65 -23.76 13.20 -36.21
C VAL A 65 -24.02 11.71 -35.97
N SER A 66 -23.44 11.11 -34.94
CA SER A 66 -23.54 9.67 -34.70
C SER A 66 -24.62 9.33 -33.68
N THR A 67 -25.54 8.44 -34.06
CA THR A 67 -26.49 7.79 -33.13
C THR A 67 -25.84 6.63 -32.38
N SER A 68 -24.60 6.27 -32.74
CA SER A 68 -23.86 5.21 -32.05
C SER A 68 -23.44 5.70 -30.66
N GLN A 69 -23.51 4.85 -29.65
CA GLN A 69 -23.11 5.15 -28.27
C GLN A 69 -21.82 4.39 -27.93
N ASN A 70 -20.67 5.00 -28.21
CA ASN A 70 -19.36 4.42 -27.92
C ASN A 70 -18.75 5.00 -26.66
N PHE A 71 -18.27 4.15 -25.75
CA PHE A 71 -17.44 4.60 -24.63
C PHE A 71 -16.53 3.52 -24.07
N ILE A 72 -15.49 3.97 -23.37
CA ILE A 72 -14.70 3.16 -22.44
C ILE A 72 -14.73 3.80 -21.05
N LYS A 73 -14.73 2.96 -20.04
CA LYS A 73 -14.69 3.36 -18.63
C LYS A 73 -13.87 2.39 -17.81
N LEU A 74 -12.99 2.92 -16.98
CA LEU A 74 -12.27 2.15 -15.97
C LEU A 74 -12.47 2.80 -14.61
N GLN A 75 -12.93 2.01 -13.63
CA GLN A 75 -13.22 2.49 -12.28
C GLN A 75 -12.73 1.51 -11.22
N LEU A 76 -12.49 2.01 -10.01
CA LEU A 76 -12.34 1.20 -8.81
C LEU A 76 -13.69 1.06 -8.12
N THR A 77 -14.03 -0.17 -7.75
CA THR A 77 -15.20 -0.50 -6.93
C THR A 77 -14.77 -1.50 -5.85
N LYS A 78 -14.87 -1.11 -4.57
CA LYS A 78 -14.45 -1.96 -3.42
C LYS A 78 -13.02 -2.50 -3.55
N GLY A 79 -12.12 -1.72 -4.15
CA GLY A 79 -10.72 -2.13 -4.37
C GLY A 79 -10.52 -3.15 -5.51
N GLU A 80 -11.53 -3.41 -6.34
CA GLU A 80 -11.43 -4.18 -7.59
C GLU A 80 -11.51 -3.22 -8.78
N LEU A 81 -10.80 -3.48 -9.88
CA LEU A 81 -10.92 -2.69 -11.11
C LEU A 81 -12.07 -3.22 -11.95
N GLU A 82 -12.96 -2.34 -12.39
CA GLU A 82 -14.05 -2.64 -13.30
C GLU A 82 -13.82 -1.88 -14.61
N PHE A 83 -13.64 -2.62 -15.71
CA PHE A 83 -13.47 -2.07 -17.05
C PHE A 83 -14.72 -2.34 -17.88
N THR A 84 -15.26 -1.31 -18.53
CA THR A 84 -16.41 -1.38 -19.42
C THR A 84 -16.05 -0.78 -20.78
N VAL A 85 -16.44 -1.47 -21.85
CA VAL A 85 -16.40 -0.99 -23.22
C VAL A 85 -17.78 -1.15 -23.86
N GLN A 86 -18.22 -0.15 -24.62
CA GLN A 86 -19.46 -0.17 -25.39
C GLN A 86 -19.21 0.23 -26.84
N HIS A 87 -19.72 -0.58 -27.77
CA HIS A 87 -19.61 -0.39 -29.21
C HIS A 87 -20.97 -0.05 -29.84
N GLY A 88 -21.25 1.23 -29.99
CA GLY A 88 -22.36 1.77 -30.79
C GLY A 88 -23.78 1.53 -30.28
N SER A 89 -24.04 0.50 -29.49
CA SER A 89 -25.35 0.13 -28.94
C SER A 89 -25.25 -0.25 -27.46
N GLU A 90 -26.33 -0.02 -26.71
CA GLU A 90 -26.46 -0.40 -25.29
C GLU A 90 -26.78 -1.89 -25.07
N ASP A 91 -26.97 -2.67 -26.12
CA ASP A 91 -27.25 -4.10 -26.00
C ASP A 91 -26.09 -4.90 -25.35
N TYR A 92 -26.42 -6.06 -24.79
CA TYR A 92 -25.45 -6.91 -24.08
C TYR A 92 -24.36 -7.52 -24.98
N LYS A 93 -24.52 -7.44 -26.31
CA LYS A 93 -23.52 -7.92 -27.27
C LYS A 93 -22.46 -6.86 -27.54
N SER A 94 -22.87 -5.59 -27.50
CA SER A 94 -22.08 -4.41 -27.77
C SER A 94 -21.49 -3.78 -26.51
N LYS A 95 -22.11 -4.00 -25.34
CA LYS A 95 -21.61 -3.54 -24.03
C LYS A 95 -21.03 -4.70 -23.24
N LYS A 96 -19.73 -4.64 -22.95
CA LYS A 96 -19.01 -5.67 -22.20
C LYS A 96 -18.31 -5.05 -21.01
N SER A 97 -18.34 -5.76 -19.88
CA SER A 97 -17.68 -5.36 -18.64
C SER A 97 -16.93 -6.52 -18.02
N VAL A 98 -15.81 -6.24 -17.35
CA VAL A 98 -15.06 -7.23 -16.58
C VAL A 98 -14.48 -6.63 -15.31
N THR A 99 -14.40 -7.44 -14.27
CA THR A 99 -13.73 -7.11 -13.00
C THR A 99 -12.39 -7.83 -12.91
N ILE A 100 -11.32 -7.11 -12.53
CA ILE A 100 -9.96 -7.60 -12.47
C ILE A 100 -9.22 -7.13 -11.21
N GLY A 101 -8.51 -8.07 -10.56
CA GLY A 101 -7.79 -7.81 -9.31
C GLY A 101 -8.68 -7.64 -8.08
N LYS A 102 -8.05 -7.61 -6.90
CA LYS A 102 -8.69 -7.40 -5.59
C LYS A 102 -7.76 -6.65 -4.65
N ASN A 103 -8.32 -5.87 -3.74
CA ASN A 103 -7.59 -5.08 -2.74
C ASN A 103 -6.54 -4.14 -3.38
N LEU A 104 -6.85 -3.53 -4.52
CA LEU A 104 -5.94 -2.67 -5.30
C LEU A 104 -5.78 -1.25 -4.70
N ASN A 105 -6.38 -1.02 -3.54
CA ASN A 105 -6.26 0.19 -2.75
C ASN A 105 -5.31 -0.01 -1.56
N ASP A 106 -4.23 -0.76 -1.79
CA ASP A 106 -3.24 -1.19 -0.79
C ASP A 106 -2.04 -0.23 -0.65
N LEU A 107 -2.12 0.97 -1.27
CA LEU A 107 -1.03 1.95 -1.33
C LEU A 107 0.25 1.45 -2.04
N THR A 108 0.14 0.42 -2.88
CA THR A 108 1.21 -0.02 -3.78
C THR A 108 0.93 0.39 -5.23
N TRP A 109 1.94 0.27 -6.09
CA TRP A 109 1.80 0.57 -7.51
C TRP A 109 1.19 -0.62 -8.26
N HIS A 110 0.18 -0.35 -9.07
CA HIS A 110 -0.41 -1.31 -9.98
C HIS A 110 -0.36 -0.82 -11.42
N GLU A 111 0.07 -1.67 -12.34
CA GLU A 111 0.19 -1.37 -13.78
C GLU A 111 -1.02 -1.91 -14.53
N VAL A 112 -1.66 -1.05 -15.33
CA VAL A 112 -2.80 -1.39 -16.18
C VAL A 112 -2.39 -1.19 -17.63
N ASN A 113 -2.59 -2.22 -18.45
CA ASN A 113 -2.50 -2.13 -19.91
C ASN A 113 -3.85 -2.56 -20.50
N ILE A 114 -4.42 -1.72 -21.37
CA ILE A 114 -5.60 -2.02 -22.18
C ILE A 114 -5.16 -2.06 -23.64
N THR A 115 -5.24 -3.24 -24.25
CA THR A 115 -4.94 -3.44 -25.67
C THR A 115 -6.22 -3.77 -26.42
N ARG A 116 -6.46 -3.10 -27.53
CA ARG A 116 -7.58 -3.34 -28.44
C ARG A 116 -7.05 -3.87 -29.77
N ASN A 117 -7.68 -4.94 -30.24
CA ASN A 117 -7.42 -5.59 -31.51
C ASN A 117 -8.77 -5.93 -32.18
N GLU A 118 -9.24 -5.03 -33.05
CA GLU A 118 -10.52 -5.13 -33.74
C GLU A 118 -11.68 -5.34 -32.77
N ARG A 119 -12.35 -6.51 -32.77
CA ARG A 119 -13.47 -6.79 -31.88
C ARG A 119 -13.05 -7.22 -30.48
N GLU A 120 -11.78 -7.49 -30.25
CA GLU A 120 -11.26 -7.95 -28.97
C GLU A 120 -10.60 -6.81 -28.20
N THR A 121 -10.92 -6.69 -26.92
CA THR A 121 -10.21 -5.80 -25.99
C THR A 121 -9.71 -6.61 -24.80
N VAL A 122 -8.42 -6.46 -24.49
CA VAL A 122 -7.73 -7.16 -23.41
C VAL A 122 -7.29 -6.16 -22.37
N ILE A 123 -7.62 -6.40 -21.11
CA ILE A 123 -7.08 -5.67 -19.97
C ILE A 123 -6.12 -6.57 -19.20
N VAL A 124 -4.92 -6.06 -18.95
CA VAL A 124 -3.85 -6.73 -18.21
C VAL A 124 -3.50 -5.92 -16.97
N LEU A 125 -3.54 -6.56 -15.81
CA LEU A 125 -3.17 -6.01 -14.52
C LEU A 125 -1.85 -6.62 -14.04
N ASN A 126 -0.90 -5.75 -13.70
CA ASN A 126 0.43 -6.10 -13.18
C ASN A 126 1.21 -7.10 -14.06
N LYS A 127 0.95 -7.15 -15.36
CA LYS A 127 1.55 -8.10 -16.32
C LYS A 127 1.30 -9.58 -15.98
N LEU A 128 0.31 -9.86 -15.14
CA LEU A 128 0.07 -11.19 -14.59
C LEU A 128 -1.36 -11.66 -14.81
N ILE A 129 -2.34 -10.78 -14.57
CA ILE A 129 -3.75 -11.12 -14.67
C ILE A 129 -4.27 -10.48 -15.95
N GLU A 130 -4.91 -11.26 -16.80
CA GLU A 130 -5.50 -10.78 -18.05
C GLU A 130 -6.97 -11.17 -18.15
N LYS A 131 -7.76 -10.31 -18.80
CA LYS A 131 -9.18 -10.52 -19.07
C LYS A 131 -9.52 -10.02 -20.48
N TYR A 132 -10.36 -10.79 -21.16
CA TYR A 132 -10.77 -10.56 -22.53
C TYR A 132 -12.22 -10.09 -22.58
N LEU A 133 -12.50 -9.07 -23.38
CA LEU A 133 -13.83 -8.64 -23.75
C LEU A 133 -13.97 -8.76 -25.26
N GLN A 134 -14.74 -9.75 -25.68
CA GLN A 134 -15.11 -9.95 -27.07
C GLN A 134 -16.39 -9.16 -27.35
N ASN A 135 -16.35 -8.30 -28.37
CA ASN A 135 -17.54 -7.66 -28.89
C ASN A 135 -18.27 -8.62 -29.86
N ASP A 136 -19.54 -8.90 -29.53
CA ASP A 136 -20.43 -9.78 -30.30
C ASP A 136 -21.53 -8.99 -31.03
N GLY A 137 -21.48 -7.65 -30.94
CA GLY A 137 -22.42 -6.73 -31.54
C GLY A 137 -22.22 -6.54 -33.03
N GLU A 138 -23.06 -5.69 -33.63
CA GLU A 138 -23.00 -5.37 -35.07
C GLU A 138 -21.92 -4.34 -35.41
N TYR A 139 -21.50 -3.53 -34.44
CA TYR A 139 -20.51 -2.47 -34.61
C TYR A 139 -19.12 -2.94 -34.21
N ASP A 140 -18.19 -3.03 -35.15
CA ASP A 140 -16.83 -3.50 -34.88
C ASP A 140 -15.89 -2.41 -34.38
N GLU A 141 -16.19 -1.19 -34.81
CA GLU A 141 -15.38 -0.02 -34.63
C GLU A 141 -15.69 0.68 -33.31
N LEU A 142 -14.66 1.21 -32.66
CA LEU A 142 -14.78 1.96 -31.41
C LEU A 142 -14.40 3.41 -31.64
N ASP A 143 -15.36 4.20 -32.11
CA ASP A 143 -15.18 5.62 -32.35
C ASP A 143 -15.22 6.38 -31.03
N LEU A 144 -14.08 6.70 -30.43
CA LEU A 144 -14.00 7.55 -29.24
C LEU A 144 -13.63 8.97 -29.69
N ASN A 145 -14.60 9.83 -29.99
CA ASN A 145 -14.35 11.18 -30.52
C ASN A 145 -14.12 12.26 -29.46
N SER A 146 -14.40 11.96 -28.19
CA SER A 146 -14.10 12.88 -27.10
C SER A 146 -12.64 12.79 -26.64
N ASP A 147 -12.28 13.70 -25.75
CA ASP A 147 -10.96 13.70 -25.12
C ASP A 147 -10.91 12.61 -24.04
N ILE A 148 -9.71 12.10 -23.74
CA ILE A 148 -9.56 11.12 -22.66
C ILE A 148 -9.55 11.87 -21.32
N TYR A 149 -10.39 11.43 -20.40
CA TYR A 149 -10.46 11.92 -19.03
C TYR A 149 -9.83 10.91 -18.08
N LEU A 150 -8.78 11.35 -17.40
CA LEU A 150 -8.05 10.56 -16.41
C LEU A 150 -8.35 11.08 -15.00
N GLY A 151 -8.69 10.18 -14.09
CA GLY A 151 -8.94 10.43 -12.67
C GLY A 151 -10.26 11.13 -12.33
N GLY A 152 -11.10 11.44 -13.31
CA GLY A 152 -12.39 12.12 -13.11
C GLY A 152 -12.85 12.78 -14.40
N VAL A 153 -14.08 13.30 -14.42
CA VAL A 153 -14.62 14.08 -15.55
C VAL A 153 -14.90 15.52 -15.12
N SER A 154 -14.87 16.45 -16.07
CA SER A 154 -15.27 17.84 -15.82
C SER A 154 -16.78 17.96 -15.66
N ASP A 155 -17.25 18.75 -14.69
CA ASP A 155 -18.68 19.04 -14.50
C ASP A 155 -19.29 19.75 -15.72
N GLN A 156 -18.46 20.41 -16.54
CA GLN A 156 -18.90 21.05 -17.78
C GLN A 156 -19.32 20.06 -18.88
N LEU A 157 -19.00 18.76 -18.72
CA LEU A 157 -19.43 17.69 -19.64
C LEU A 157 -20.84 17.18 -19.34
N ALA A 158 -21.49 17.65 -18.26
CA ALA A 158 -22.76 17.11 -17.77
C ALA A 158 -23.91 17.13 -18.80
N THR A 159 -23.78 17.86 -19.90
CA THR A 159 -24.80 17.95 -20.95
C THR A 159 -24.57 17.03 -22.15
N ASN A 160 -23.38 16.44 -22.32
CA ASN A 160 -23.06 15.58 -23.48
C ASN A 160 -22.09 14.47 -23.05
N ILE A 161 -22.60 13.40 -22.44
CA ILE A 161 -21.81 12.23 -22.05
C ILE A 161 -22.62 10.97 -22.35
N VAL A 162 -21.98 9.92 -22.86
CA VAL A 162 -22.69 8.68 -23.24
C VAL A 162 -23.13 7.89 -22.00
N ASP A 163 -22.23 7.74 -21.02
CA ASP A 163 -22.54 7.05 -19.76
C ASP A 163 -22.73 8.09 -18.65
N GLY A 164 -23.95 8.60 -18.50
CA GLY A 164 -24.28 9.63 -17.50
C GLY A 164 -23.95 9.25 -16.06
N ALA A 165 -23.82 7.95 -15.74
CA ALA A 165 -23.48 7.50 -14.40
C ALA A 165 -22.11 8.03 -13.91
N VAL A 166 -21.20 8.33 -14.83
CA VAL A 166 -19.85 8.82 -14.48
C VAL A 166 -19.85 10.20 -13.84
N LEU A 167 -20.90 11.00 -14.03
CA LEU A 167 -21.06 12.31 -13.39
C LEU A 167 -21.31 12.19 -11.88
N ALA A 168 -21.87 11.06 -11.44
CA ALA A 168 -22.13 10.77 -10.02
C ALA A 168 -21.01 9.96 -9.36
N MET A 169 -20.00 9.54 -10.12
CA MET A 169 -18.90 8.73 -9.58
C MET A 169 -17.92 9.60 -8.79
N PRO A 170 -17.34 9.07 -7.70
CA PRO A 170 -16.24 9.73 -7.04
C PRO A 170 -15.05 9.84 -8.01
N ARG A 171 -14.40 11.00 -8.03
CA ARG A 171 -13.15 11.18 -8.76
C ARG A 171 -12.04 10.39 -8.07
N PHE A 172 -11.07 9.95 -8.85
CA PHE A 172 -9.91 9.25 -8.33
C PHE A 172 -9.11 10.14 -7.39
N VAL A 173 -8.64 9.56 -6.29
CA VAL A 173 -7.69 10.15 -5.37
C VAL A 173 -6.52 9.19 -5.25
N GLY A 174 -5.31 9.66 -5.49
CA GLY A 174 -4.14 8.80 -5.60
C GLY A 174 -3.13 9.33 -6.60
N CYS A 175 -2.14 8.50 -6.93
CA CYS A 175 -1.15 8.81 -7.96
C CYS A 175 -1.44 8.06 -9.25
N VAL A 176 -1.15 8.69 -10.39
CA VAL A 176 -1.03 8.04 -11.69
C VAL A 176 0.31 8.42 -12.32
N GLU A 177 1.01 7.43 -12.87
CA GLU A 177 2.29 7.59 -13.57
C GLU A 177 2.28 6.86 -14.92
N ASP A 178 3.18 7.25 -15.81
CA ASP A 178 3.42 6.57 -17.10
C ASP A 178 2.18 6.44 -18.00
N PHE A 179 1.24 7.37 -17.89
CA PHE A 179 0.06 7.39 -18.76
C PHE A 179 0.48 7.63 -20.21
N ARG A 180 0.29 6.61 -21.05
CA ARG A 180 0.67 6.58 -22.46
C ARG A 180 -0.41 5.87 -23.24
N PHE A 181 -0.65 6.33 -24.47
CA PHE A 181 -1.57 5.66 -25.36
C PHE A 181 -1.10 5.73 -26.81
N LYS A 182 -1.45 4.69 -27.56
CA LYS A 182 -1.06 4.47 -28.95
C LYS A 182 -2.27 4.06 -29.77
N GLY A 183 -2.21 4.37 -31.05
CA GLY A 183 -3.09 3.83 -32.07
C GLY A 183 -2.32 3.60 -33.36
N LYS A 184 -2.95 2.93 -34.32
CA LYS A 184 -2.40 2.83 -35.67
C LYS A 184 -2.88 4.02 -36.50
N ASN A 185 -1.96 4.69 -37.17
CA ASN A 185 -2.32 5.69 -38.17
C ASN A 185 -2.86 5.03 -39.45
N ASN A 186 -3.25 5.84 -40.44
CA ASN A 186 -3.80 5.38 -41.72
C ASN A 186 -2.85 4.45 -42.52
N PHE A 187 -1.56 4.39 -42.15
CA PHE A 187 -0.55 3.52 -42.77
C PHE A 187 -0.30 2.25 -41.94
N GLY A 188 -1.06 2.00 -40.88
CA GLY A 188 -0.91 0.83 -40.00
C GLY A 188 0.28 0.91 -39.04
N VAL A 189 0.92 2.07 -38.91
CA VAL A 189 2.09 2.27 -38.04
C VAL A 189 1.62 2.74 -36.66
N TRP A 190 2.18 2.14 -35.61
CA TRP A 190 1.93 2.55 -34.22
C TRP A 190 2.51 3.94 -33.96
N GLU A 191 1.67 4.85 -33.49
CA GLU A 191 2.04 6.19 -33.08
C GLU A 191 1.66 6.41 -31.62
N GLU A 192 2.60 6.94 -30.83
CA GLU A 192 2.41 7.25 -29.41
C GLU A 192 2.06 8.73 -29.25
N PHE A 193 1.06 9.02 -28.43
CA PHE A 193 0.56 10.37 -28.22
C PHE A 193 0.74 10.76 -26.74
N ASP A 194 1.38 11.89 -26.48
CA ASP A 194 1.52 12.51 -25.14
C ASP A 194 1.06 13.97 -25.18
N ASN A 195 -0.21 14.16 -25.57
CA ASN A 195 -0.80 15.49 -25.73
C ASN A 195 -1.79 15.76 -24.58
N GLN A 196 -1.27 15.91 -23.37
CA GLN A 196 -2.05 16.48 -22.26
C GLN A 196 -2.52 17.88 -22.67
N THR A 197 -3.81 18.16 -22.47
CA THR A 197 -4.44 19.43 -22.89
C THR A 197 -4.82 20.31 -21.72
N LEU A 198 -5.19 19.70 -20.58
CA LEU A 198 -5.63 20.41 -19.40
C LEU A 198 -5.38 19.54 -18.16
N SER A 199 -4.94 20.17 -17.09
CA SER A 199 -4.91 19.62 -15.74
C SER A 199 -5.78 20.50 -14.86
N SER A 200 -6.69 19.91 -14.09
CA SER A 200 -7.53 20.68 -13.18
C SER A 200 -6.76 21.10 -11.91
N GLU A 201 -7.32 22.01 -11.12
CA GLU A 201 -6.70 22.53 -9.89
C GLU A 201 -6.45 21.45 -8.82
N GLY A 202 -7.26 20.39 -8.83
CA GLY A 202 -7.16 19.22 -7.96
C GLY A 202 -6.02 18.25 -8.30
N VAL A 203 -5.19 18.58 -9.29
CA VAL A 203 -4.06 17.74 -9.72
C VAL A 203 -2.75 18.45 -9.40
N LYS A 204 -1.79 17.70 -8.85
CA LYS A 204 -0.42 18.16 -8.59
C LYS A 204 0.59 17.31 -9.35
N ASP A 205 1.70 17.93 -9.74
CA ASP A 205 2.79 17.25 -10.43
C ASP A 205 3.55 16.31 -9.48
N GLY A 206 3.96 15.16 -10.00
CA GLY A 206 4.60 14.08 -9.25
C GLY A 206 3.61 13.24 -8.43
N CYS A 207 4.09 12.12 -7.90
CA CYS A 207 3.39 11.37 -6.88
C CYS A 207 3.77 11.90 -5.48
N LEU A 208 2.93 12.77 -4.94
CA LEU A 208 3.10 13.41 -3.65
C LEU A 208 2.62 12.45 -2.54
N ASP A 209 3.48 12.24 -1.57
CA ASP A 209 3.14 11.52 -0.36
C ASP A 209 2.86 12.52 0.76
N ALA A 210 1.60 12.62 1.20
CA ALA A 210 1.19 13.54 2.26
C ALA A 210 1.95 13.30 3.58
N CYS A 211 2.56 12.12 3.76
CA CYS A 211 3.40 11.79 4.90
C CYS A 211 4.83 12.35 4.83
N THR A 212 5.27 12.89 3.69
CA THR A 212 6.61 13.50 3.57
C THR A 212 6.75 14.79 4.38
N THR A 213 5.65 15.55 4.52
CA THR A 213 5.61 16.82 5.25
C THR A 213 4.93 16.70 6.61
N ASN A 214 4.08 15.69 6.81
CA ASN A 214 3.31 15.51 8.04
C ASN A 214 4.02 14.53 8.99
N THR A 215 4.59 15.05 10.07
CA THR A 215 5.34 14.26 11.06
C THR A 215 4.44 13.84 12.20
N CYS A 216 4.02 12.56 12.18
CA CYS A 216 3.46 11.93 13.37
C CYS A 216 4.52 11.88 14.47
N GLU A 217 4.17 12.36 15.65
CA GLU A 217 5.03 12.32 16.83
C GLU A 217 4.94 10.94 17.53
N ASN A 218 5.82 10.70 18.50
CA ASN A 218 5.78 9.56 19.41
C ASN A 218 5.58 8.19 18.71
N ASN A 219 6.30 7.98 17.60
CA ASN A 219 6.24 6.76 16.80
C ASN A 219 4.85 6.46 16.19
N GLY A 220 3.99 7.47 16.03
CA GLY A 220 2.76 7.35 15.27
C GLY A 220 3.04 6.97 13.81
N HIS A 221 2.21 6.09 13.24
CA HIS A 221 2.36 5.66 11.85
C HIS A 221 1.58 6.62 10.94
N CYS A 222 2.28 7.31 10.03
CA CYS A 222 1.61 8.17 9.07
C CYS A 222 0.92 7.36 7.96
N ILE A 223 -0.34 7.68 7.70
CA ILE A 223 -1.14 7.10 6.62
C ILE A 223 -1.41 8.19 5.59
N ASN A 224 -0.99 7.93 4.35
CA ASN A 224 -1.19 8.81 3.22
C ASN A 224 -2.58 8.56 2.60
N TYR A 225 -3.46 9.56 2.67
CA TYR A 225 -4.75 9.56 1.98
C TYR A 225 -4.76 10.45 0.73
N PHE A 226 -3.60 11.00 0.33
CA PHE A 226 -3.35 11.96 -0.76
C PHE A 226 -4.05 13.32 -0.60
N THR A 227 -5.31 13.34 -0.19
CA THR A 227 -6.05 14.54 0.23
C THR A 227 -5.56 15.10 1.57
N SER A 228 -5.03 14.21 2.42
CA SER A 228 -4.53 14.52 3.75
C SER A 228 -3.59 13.40 4.23
N ALA A 229 -2.79 13.70 5.26
CA ALA A 229 -2.09 12.70 6.04
C ALA A 229 -2.75 12.56 7.42
N LYS A 230 -2.89 11.33 7.90
CA LYS A 230 -3.44 11.02 9.22
C LYS A 230 -2.47 10.16 10.00
N CYS A 231 -2.33 10.40 11.29
CA CYS A 231 -1.51 9.57 12.16
C CYS A 231 -2.34 8.47 12.82
N ASP A 232 -1.87 7.23 12.70
CA ASP A 232 -2.30 6.12 13.55
C ASP A 232 -1.47 6.14 14.84
N CYS A 233 -2.12 6.54 15.93
CA CYS A 233 -1.52 6.61 17.26
C CYS A 233 -1.75 5.34 18.08
N VAL A 234 -2.41 4.31 17.53
CA VAL A 234 -2.73 3.10 18.28
C VAL A 234 -1.45 2.44 18.76
N GLY A 235 -1.37 2.20 20.07
CA GLY A 235 -0.24 1.54 20.68
C GLY A 235 0.97 2.44 20.89
N THR A 236 0.87 3.75 20.66
CA THR A 236 1.95 4.69 20.99
C THR A 236 1.84 5.20 22.43
N GLY A 237 0.66 5.11 23.05
CA GLY A 237 0.38 5.74 24.35
C GLY A 237 0.05 7.22 24.20
N TYR A 238 -0.11 7.70 22.97
CA TYR A 238 -0.46 9.06 22.64
C TYR A 238 -1.73 9.10 21.76
N PHE A 239 -2.32 10.28 21.62
CA PHE A 239 -3.49 10.57 20.81
C PHE A 239 -3.43 11.98 20.22
N GLY A 240 -4.49 12.36 19.50
CA GLY A 240 -4.57 13.61 18.75
C GLY A 240 -4.25 13.42 17.27
N SER A 241 -4.36 14.49 16.49
CA SER A 241 -4.17 14.45 15.03
C SER A 241 -2.76 14.02 14.60
N ASN A 242 -1.75 14.32 15.42
CA ASN A 242 -0.34 14.02 15.17
C ASN A 242 0.30 13.16 16.28
N CYS A 243 -0.49 12.52 17.15
CA CYS A 243 0.01 11.70 18.27
C CYS A 243 0.89 12.48 19.28
N SER A 244 0.67 13.78 19.48
CA SER A 244 1.43 14.62 20.43
C SER A 244 0.92 14.57 21.87
N LYS A 245 -0.35 14.19 22.09
CA LYS A 245 -0.99 14.24 23.42
C LYS A 245 -0.87 12.90 24.11
N GLU A 246 -0.29 12.84 25.30
CA GLU A 246 -0.17 11.61 26.07
C GLU A 246 -1.55 11.11 26.55
N ARG A 247 -1.80 9.81 26.44
CA ARG A 247 -3.03 9.17 26.95
C ARG A 247 -2.98 9.04 28.46
N ASP A 248 -4.13 9.20 29.11
CA ASP A 248 -4.26 8.88 30.52
C ASP A 248 -3.91 7.42 30.81
N SER A 249 -3.33 7.18 31.97
CA SER A 249 -2.97 5.84 32.45
C SER A 249 -3.44 5.67 33.88
N ILE A 250 -3.60 4.43 34.31
CA ILE A 250 -3.91 4.07 35.69
C ILE A 250 -2.94 3.03 36.19
N GLN A 251 -2.72 3.03 37.50
CA GLN A 251 -1.96 2.03 38.21
C GLN A 251 -2.87 1.24 39.15
N LEU A 252 -2.78 -0.09 39.06
CA LEU A 252 -3.46 -1.04 39.91
C LEU A 252 -2.42 -1.79 40.75
N ASP A 253 -2.75 -2.10 42.00
CA ASP A 253 -1.86 -2.79 42.94
C ASP A 253 -2.14 -4.29 43.09
N GLY A 254 -3.15 -4.82 42.38
CA GLY A 254 -3.65 -6.19 42.55
C GLY A 254 -4.88 -6.28 43.46
N HIS A 255 -5.37 -5.17 44.01
CA HIS A 255 -6.57 -5.11 44.84
C HIS A 255 -7.67 -4.22 44.25
N GLY A 256 -7.51 -3.76 43.01
CA GLY A 256 -8.51 -2.95 42.31
C GLY A 256 -8.87 -3.48 40.93
N TYR A 257 -9.99 -3.00 40.40
CA TYR A 257 -10.48 -3.27 39.05
C TYR A 257 -11.48 -2.18 38.62
N ILE A 258 -11.75 -2.09 37.32
CA ILE A 258 -12.83 -1.24 36.78
C ILE A 258 -14.00 -2.14 36.38
N ASP A 259 -15.18 -1.84 36.89
CA ASP A 259 -16.46 -2.41 36.46
C ASP A 259 -17.10 -1.48 35.41
N VAL A 260 -17.44 -2.04 34.25
CA VAL A 260 -17.88 -1.29 33.08
C VAL A 260 -19.27 -1.72 32.65
N GLU A 261 -20.23 -0.80 32.79
CA GLU A 261 -21.57 -0.95 32.21
C GLU A 261 -21.57 -0.46 30.76
N LEU A 262 -21.61 -1.41 29.83
CA LEU A 262 -21.63 -1.11 28.41
C LEU A 262 -23.02 -0.63 27.94
N PRO A 263 -23.07 0.28 26.95
CA PRO A 263 -24.32 0.64 26.31
C PRO A 263 -24.89 -0.55 25.51
N ASP A 264 -26.22 -0.64 25.40
CA ASP A 264 -26.90 -1.80 24.80
C ASP A 264 -26.42 -2.21 23.40
N PRO A 265 -26.06 -1.30 22.47
CA PRO A 265 -25.53 -1.69 21.16
C PRO A 265 -24.23 -2.50 21.22
N LEU A 266 -23.47 -2.38 22.31
CA LEU A 266 -22.22 -3.11 22.52
C LEU A 266 -22.40 -4.42 23.31
N LYS A 267 -23.59 -4.68 23.86
CA LYS A 267 -23.88 -5.92 24.60
C LYS A 267 -24.06 -7.14 23.69
N SER A 268 -24.31 -6.95 22.39
CA SER A 268 -24.38 -8.04 21.41
C SER A 268 -23.76 -7.62 20.09
N THR A 269 -22.62 -8.21 19.72
CA THR A 269 -21.80 -7.75 18.59
C THR A 269 -21.33 -8.88 17.69
N ILE A 270 -21.14 -8.60 16.40
CA ILE A 270 -20.50 -9.54 15.45
C ILE A 270 -19.02 -9.20 15.29
N GLU A 271 -18.66 -7.92 15.42
CA GLU A 271 -17.29 -7.45 15.32
C GLU A 271 -16.85 -6.84 16.65
N ASN A 272 -15.62 -7.17 17.07
CA ASN A 272 -15.01 -6.57 18.25
C ASN A 272 -13.58 -6.17 17.99
N THR A 273 -13.20 -5.01 18.52
CA THR A 273 -11.81 -4.57 18.59
C THR A 273 -11.49 -4.26 20.05
N ILE A 274 -10.58 -5.01 20.65
CA ILE A 274 -10.08 -4.75 22.00
C ILE A 274 -8.62 -4.39 21.89
N ILE A 275 -8.20 -3.28 22.50
CA ILE A 275 -6.82 -2.82 22.52
C ILE A 275 -6.49 -2.41 23.95
N MET A 276 -5.31 -2.79 24.42
CA MET A 276 -4.85 -2.44 25.76
C MET A 276 -3.34 -2.33 25.75
N ARG A 277 -2.81 -1.24 26.30
CA ARG A 277 -1.41 -1.18 26.72
C ARG A 277 -1.32 -1.52 28.20
N PHE A 278 -0.38 -2.41 28.53
CA PHE A 278 -0.11 -2.78 29.92
C PHE A 278 1.38 -2.77 30.20
N LYS A 279 1.73 -2.58 31.47
CA LYS A 279 3.10 -2.64 31.98
C LYS A 279 3.10 -3.28 33.35
N THR A 280 3.83 -4.39 33.52
CA THR A 280 3.83 -5.14 34.79
C THR A 280 5.10 -5.97 34.97
N ARG A 281 5.31 -6.46 36.21
CA ARG A 281 6.28 -7.49 36.59
C ARG A 281 5.62 -8.75 37.18
N SER A 282 4.30 -8.83 37.15
CA SER A 282 3.52 -9.93 37.73
C SER A 282 2.56 -10.53 36.71
N ASP A 283 2.05 -11.72 37.02
CA ASP A 283 0.86 -12.26 36.37
C ASP A 283 -0.40 -11.52 36.84
N GLY A 284 -1.49 -11.65 36.10
CA GLY A 284 -2.77 -11.03 36.47
C GLY A 284 -3.83 -11.06 35.37
N LEU A 285 -5.09 -10.95 35.77
CA LEU A 285 -6.22 -10.76 34.86
C LEU A 285 -6.22 -9.35 34.27
N LEU A 286 -6.05 -9.23 32.95
CA LEU A 286 -6.06 -7.93 32.25
C LEU A 286 -7.48 -7.48 31.91
N LEU A 287 -8.30 -8.37 31.37
CA LEU A 287 -9.67 -8.09 30.96
C LEU A 287 -10.51 -9.36 31.01
N VAL A 288 -11.76 -9.25 31.45
CA VAL A 288 -12.77 -10.27 31.24
C VAL A 288 -14.08 -9.62 30.83
N ALA A 289 -14.68 -10.10 29.74
CA ALA A 289 -16.02 -9.76 29.30
C ALA A 289 -16.81 -11.06 29.18
N TYR A 290 -17.95 -11.17 29.83
CA TYR A 290 -18.67 -12.44 29.85
C TYR A 290 -20.19 -12.29 30.00
N SER A 291 -20.89 -13.37 29.70
CA SER A 291 -22.29 -13.61 30.01
C SER A 291 -22.44 -15.06 30.52
N LYS A 292 -23.66 -15.62 30.48
CA LYS A 292 -23.89 -17.01 30.91
C LYS A 292 -23.20 -18.05 30.02
N SER A 293 -23.01 -17.76 28.73
CA SER A 293 -22.48 -18.72 27.75
C SER A 293 -21.26 -18.20 26.98
N ASP A 294 -21.10 -16.89 26.89
CA ASP A 294 -20.08 -16.27 26.06
C ASP A 294 -19.04 -15.62 26.96
N HIS A 295 -17.76 -15.69 26.60
CA HIS A 295 -16.73 -14.90 27.26
C HIS A 295 -15.57 -14.59 26.33
N ILE A 296 -14.88 -13.49 26.65
CA ILE A 296 -13.53 -13.18 26.19
C ILE A 296 -12.73 -12.80 27.43
N MET A 297 -11.63 -13.51 27.66
CA MET A 297 -10.71 -13.23 28.77
C MET A 297 -9.30 -13.06 28.23
N ILE A 298 -8.58 -12.07 28.75
CA ILE A 298 -7.15 -11.85 28.48
C ILE A 298 -6.44 -11.77 29.84
N GLU A 299 -5.41 -12.58 30.03
CA GLU A 299 -4.63 -12.61 31.27
C GLU A 299 -3.15 -12.87 30.98
N LEU A 300 -2.30 -12.53 31.95
CA LEU A 300 -0.91 -12.96 32.02
C LEU A 300 -0.82 -14.18 32.92
N TYR A 301 -0.14 -15.22 32.45
CA TYR A 301 0.12 -16.44 33.22
C TYR A 301 1.52 -16.93 32.90
N HIS A 302 2.35 -17.12 33.92
CA HIS A 302 3.79 -17.42 33.76
C HIS A 302 4.49 -16.40 32.85
N GLY A 303 4.07 -15.13 32.93
CA GLY A 303 4.58 -14.01 32.14
C GLY A 303 4.16 -13.99 30.67
N ILE A 304 3.48 -15.02 30.15
CA ILE A 304 3.01 -15.03 28.77
C ILE A 304 1.59 -14.46 28.66
N VAL A 305 1.26 -13.82 27.53
CA VAL A 305 -0.10 -13.38 27.25
C VAL A 305 -0.92 -14.57 26.75
N ARG A 306 -2.05 -14.80 27.41
CA ARG A 306 -3.05 -15.81 27.03
C ARG A 306 -4.43 -15.19 26.90
N MET A 307 -5.23 -15.77 26.01
CA MET A 307 -6.61 -15.35 25.78
C MET A 307 -7.50 -16.56 25.64
N SER A 308 -8.66 -16.53 26.30
CA SER A 308 -9.73 -17.47 26.04
C SER A 308 -10.97 -16.81 25.45
N ILE A 309 -11.69 -17.55 24.62
CA ILE A 309 -12.93 -17.10 23.98
C ILE A 309 -13.92 -18.26 23.87
N ASP A 310 -15.19 -17.96 24.13
CA ASP A 310 -16.35 -18.81 23.81
C ASP A 310 -17.51 -17.92 23.36
N LEU A 311 -18.22 -18.33 22.30
CA LEU A 311 -19.42 -17.67 21.79
C LEU A 311 -20.68 -18.53 22.05
N GLY A 312 -20.64 -19.39 23.06
CA GLY A 312 -21.67 -20.39 23.38
C GLY A 312 -21.55 -21.70 22.57
N GLY A 313 -20.51 -21.83 21.74
CA GLY A 313 -20.31 -22.95 20.82
C GLY A 313 -19.08 -23.81 21.15
N GLY A 314 -18.28 -23.38 22.12
CA GLY A 314 -17.11 -24.11 22.60
C GLY A 314 -15.91 -23.20 22.86
N TYR A 315 -15.11 -23.63 23.82
CA TYR A 315 -13.95 -22.93 24.35
C TYR A 315 -12.72 -22.99 23.43
N HIS A 316 -12.07 -21.85 23.23
CA HIS A 316 -10.72 -21.77 22.67
C HIS A 316 -9.76 -21.03 23.58
N LEU A 317 -8.52 -21.51 23.66
CA LEU A 317 -7.39 -20.88 24.35
C LEU A 317 -6.26 -20.60 23.36
N LEU A 318 -5.73 -19.39 23.38
CA LEU A 318 -4.56 -18.96 22.63
C LEU A 318 -3.49 -18.47 23.60
N GLU A 319 -2.25 -18.82 23.32
CA GLU A 319 -1.10 -18.43 24.13
C GLU A 319 0.02 -17.96 23.21
N ILE A 320 0.54 -16.75 23.47
CA ILE A 320 1.77 -16.28 22.82
C ILE A 320 2.94 -16.88 23.59
N ALA A 321 3.21 -18.16 23.31
CA ALA A 321 4.23 -18.93 24.00
C ALA A 321 5.65 -18.39 23.75
N ASP A 322 6.58 -18.79 24.62
CA ASP A 322 8.02 -18.52 24.52
C ASP A 322 8.45 -17.05 24.62
N ILE A 323 7.54 -16.15 24.99
CA ILE A 323 7.81 -14.71 25.14
C ILE A 323 7.17 -14.18 26.42
N LEU A 324 8.00 -13.61 27.29
CA LEU A 324 7.57 -13.00 28.54
C LEU A 324 7.23 -11.53 28.29
N PHE A 325 6.05 -11.12 28.74
CA PHE A 325 5.52 -9.76 28.65
C PHE A 325 5.33 -9.10 30.03
N ASN A 326 5.77 -9.76 31.09
CA ASN A 326 5.87 -9.20 32.45
C ASN A 326 7.29 -8.70 32.74
N ASP A 327 7.95 -8.11 31.76
CA ASP A 327 9.35 -7.67 31.85
C ASP A 327 9.52 -6.28 32.50
N GLY A 328 8.42 -5.59 32.80
CA GLY A 328 8.36 -4.23 33.32
C GLY A 328 8.33 -3.14 32.24
N GLY A 329 8.27 -3.49 30.96
CA GLY A 329 8.06 -2.62 29.81
C GLY A 329 6.58 -2.45 29.45
N TRP A 330 6.29 -1.48 28.55
CA TRP A 330 4.96 -1.33 27.97
C TRP A 330 4.78 -2.31 26.81
N HIS A 331 3.70 -3.08 26.86
CA HIS A 331 3.28 -3.97 25.78
C HIS A 331 1.88 -3.61 25.29
N LEU A 332 1.61 -3.86 24.02
CA LEU A 332 0.31 -3.66 23.38
C LEU A 332 -0.33 -5.02 23.08
N VAL A 333 -1.48 -5.30 23.70
CA VAL A 333 -2.36 -6.40 23.30
C VAL A 333 -3.48 -5.84 22.42
N SER A 334 -3.75 -6.53 21.31
CA SER A 334 -4.89 -6.25 20.43
C SER A 334 -5.61 -7.54 20.05
N LEU A 335 -6.92 -7.57 20.25
CA LEU A 335 -7.83 -8.57 19.71
C LEU A 335 -8.71 -7.93 18.64
N LYS A 336 -8.75 -8.53 17.45
CA LYS A 336 -9.74 -8.21 16.41
C LYS A 336 -10.57 -9.45 16.10
N ARG A 337 -11.89 -9.34 16.19
CA ARG A 337 -12.84 -10.42 15.88
C ARG A 337 -13.83 -9.94 14.83
N ASN A 338 -14.11 -10.78 13.83
CA ASN A 338 -15.22 -10.63 12.90
C ASN A 338 -15.97 -11.97 12.78
N GLY A 339 -17.18 -12.03 13.35
CA GLY A 339 -17.94 -13.25 13.49
C GLY A 339 -17.14 -14.30 14.27
N ARG A 340 -16.91 -15.47 13.66
CA ARG A 340 -16.14 -16.54 14.31
C ARG A 340 -14.64 -16.37 14.15
N GLU A 341 -14.18 -15.55 13.21
CA GLU A 341 -12.76 -15.35 12.97
C GLU A 341 -12.21 -14.32 13.93
N PHE A 342 -11.02 -14.58 14.50
CA PHE A 342 -10.36 -13.63 15.37
C PHE A 342 -8.85 -13.73 15.31
N ALA A 343 -8.20 -12.63 15.69
CA ALA A 343 -6.75 -12.48 15.73
C ALA A 343 -6.33 -11.82 17.04
N LEU A 344 -5.51 -12.50 17.84
CA LEU A 344 -4.78 -11.93 18.97
C LEU A 344 -3.40 -11.49 18.48
N THR A 345 -3.03 -10.25 18.77
CA THR A 345 -1.72 -9.69 18.41
C THR A 345 -1.08 -8.99 19.61
N VAL A 346 0.19 -9.30 19.87
CA VAL A 346 0.99 -8.60 20.89
C VAL A 346 2.14 -7.83 20.22
N ASP A 347 2.32 -6.57 20.63
CA ASP A 347 3.34 -5.63 20.15
C ASP A 347 3.38 -5.44 18.63
N LYS A 348 2.20 -5.56 17.98
CA LYS A 348 2.05 -5.54 16.51
C LYS A 348 2.92 -6.58 15.76
N LYS A 349 3.46 -7.56 16.48
CA LYS A 349 4.47 -8.51 15.96
C LYS A 349 4.04 -9.96 16.09
N TYR A 350 3.54 -10.35 17.25
CA TYR A 350 3.19 -11.74 17.54
C TYR A 350 1.69 -11.94 17.35
N THR A 351 1.30 -12.44 16.16
CA THR A 351 -0.12 -12.61 15.79
C THR A 351 -0.51 -14.08 15.69
N LEU A 352 -1.60 -14.45 16.36
CA LEU A 352 -2.26 -15.74 16.22
C LEU A 352 -3.68 -15.53 15.70
N LYS A 353 -4.04 -16.23 14.62
CA LYS A 353 -5.38 -16.21 14.01
C LYS A 353 -6.07 -17.56 14.20
N LYS A 354 -7.34 -17.53 14.59
CA LYS A 354 -8.17 -18.72 14.84
C LYS A 354 -9.64 -18.45 14.48
N VAL A 355 -10.44 -19.51 14.50
CA VAL A 355 -11.89 -19.49 14.30
C VAL A 355 -12.54 -20.20 15.47
N THR A 356 -13.58 -19.62 16.08
CA THR A 356 -14.30 -20.26 17.19
C THR A 356 -15.04 -21.52 16.74
N PRO A 357 -15.15 -22.56 17.59
CA PRO A 357 -15.97 -23.73 17.30
C PRO A 357 -17.46 -23.40 17.35
N GLY A 358 -18.29 -24.33 16.87
CA GLY A 358 -19.74 -24.16 16.84
C GLY A 358 -20.23 -23.21 15.74
N LEU A 359 -21.52 -22.89 15.75
CA LEU A 359 -22.19 -22.12 14.70
C LEU A 359 -22.44 -20.65 15.08
N PHE A 360 -22.25 -20.28 16.34
CA PHE A 360 -22.53 -18.94 16.84
C PHE A 360 -21.43 -17.97 16.44
N SER A 361 -21.82 -16.77 15.98
CA SER A 361 -20.92 -15.70 15.53
C SER A 361 -21.13 -14.38 16.28
N LYS A 362 -22.19 -14.28 17.08
CA LYS A 362 -22.44 -13.13 17.95
C LYS A 362 -21.77 -13.35 19.30
N PHE A 363 -21.22 -12.28 19.85
CA PHE A 363 -20.69 -12.22 21.21
C PHE A 363 -21.64 -11.42 22.07
N ASN A 364 -22.26 -12.08 23.05
CA ASN A 364 -23.21 -11.47 23.98
C ASN A 364 -22.56 -11.29 25.35
N ILE A 365 -22.55 -10.07 25.86
CA ILE A 365 -21.90 -9.72 27.12
C ILE A 365 -22.89 -9.05 28.06
N GLN A 366 -22.76 -9.39 29.33
CA GLN A 366 -23.50 -8.79 30.43
C GLN A 366 -22.56 -7.94 31.26
N ASP A 367 -21.40 -8.51 31.61
CA ASP A 367 -20.41 -7.88 32.48
C ASP A 367 -19.08 -7.69 31.75
N LEU A 368 -18.40 -6.58 32.03
CA LEU A 368 -17.07 -6.26 31.55
C LEU A 368 -16.23 -5.71 32.71
N PHE A 369 -15.10 -6.35 32.99
CA PHE A 369 -14.16 -5.91 34.00
C PHE A 369 -12.75 -5.75 33.44
N ILE A 370 -12.06 -4.71 33.89
CA ILE A 370 -10.69 -4.37 33.51
C ILE A 370 -9.76 -4.46 34.72
N GLY A 371 -8.62 -5.13 34.55
CA GLY A 371 -7.57 -5.27 35.56
C GLY A 371 -7.89 -6.23 36.72
N GLY A 372 -9.10 -6.75 36.81
CA GLY A 372 -9.44 -7.71 37.86
C GLY A 372 -10.92 -8.08 37.86
N HIS A 373 -11.31 -8.92 38.81
CA HIS A 373 -12.68 -9.36 39.02
C HIS A 373 -12.90 -9.63 40.51
N PRO A 374 -14.09 -9.38 41.08
CA PRO A 374 -14.36 -9.67 42.50
C PRO A 374 -14.20 -11.15 42.85
N VAL A 375 -14.42 -12.07 41.90
CA VAL A 375 -14.36 -13.53 42.13
C VAL A 375 -13.66 -14.25 40.97
N LEU A 376 -12.35 -14.46 41.06
CA LEU A 376 -11.53 -15.00 39.96
C LEU A 376 -11.66 -16.52 39.77
N ASP A 377 -11.72 -17.27 40.87
CA ASP A 377 -11.57 -18.73 40.85
C ASP A 377 -12.84 -19.48 40.41
N THR A 378 -14.03 -18.89 40.53
CA THR A 378 -15.31 -19.59 40.29
C THR A 378 -16.06 -19.15 39.03
N ILE A 379 -16.05 -17.85 38.71
CA ILE A 379 -16.84 -17.30 37.60
C ILE A 379 -16.00 -17.26 36.32
N VAL A 380 -14.73 -16.85 36.45
CA VAL A 380 -13.88 -16.55 35.30
C VAL A 380 -12.94 -17.73 34.96
N ASN A 381 -12.70 -18.64 35.92
CA ASN A 381 -11.74 -19.76 35.80
C ASN A 381 -10.36 -19.29 35.29
N SER A 382 -9.95 -18.10 35.75
CA SER A 382 -8.65 -17.51 35.45
C SER A 382 -7.54 -18.43 35.97
N LYS A 383 -6.50 -18.64 35.18
CA LYS A 383 -5.32 -19.40 35.62
C LYS A 383 -4.34 -18.55 36.42
N SER A 384 -4.32 -17.24 36.18
CA SER A 384 -3.53 -16.31 36.97
C SER A 384 -3.95 -16.28 38.44
N LYS A 385 -5.25 -16.43 38.73
CA LYS A 385 -5.85 -16.33 40.08
C LYS A 385 -5.60 -15.00 40.81
N ASN A 386 -4.98 -14.03 40.14
CA ASN A 386 -4.64 -12.72 40.68
C ASN A 386 -5.29 -11.63 39.83
N ASN A 387 -5.73 -10.57 40.47
CA ASN A 387 -6.00 -9.31 39.77
C ASN A 387 -4.67 -8.71 39.31
N PHE A 388 -4.74 -7.87 38.28
CA PHE A 388 -3.58 -7.23 37.71
C PHE A 388 -2.95 -6.20 38.66
N SER A 389 -1.64 -6.30 38.82
CA SER A 389 -0.80 -5.31 39.47
C SER A 389 0.16 -4.72 38.43
N GLY A 390 0.10 -3.42 38.21
CA GLY A 390 0.84 -2.76 37.13
C GLY A 390 0.11 -1.53 36.61
N CYS A 391 0.47 -1.11 35.40
CA CYS A 391 -0.16 0.04 34.75
C CYS A 391 -0.96 -0.37 33.52
N LEU A 392 -2.09 0.29 33.31
CA LEU A 392 -2.92 0.19 32.11
C LEU A 392 -3.03 1.56 31.43
N GLN A 393 -3.00 1.57 30.11
CA GLN A 393 -3.14 2.75 29.25
C GLN A 393 -3.85 2.33 27.95
N GLU A 394 -4.57 3.24 27.30
CA GLU A 394 -5.21 2.98 25.99
C GLU A 394 -6.06 1.69 26.00
N VAL A 395 -6.96 1.57 26.98
CA VAL A 395 -7.87 0.42 27.09
C VAL A 395 -9.11 0.70 26.25
N LEU A 396 -9.07 0.31 24.98
CA LEU A 396 -10.16 0.43 24.04
C LEU A 396 -10.98 -0.87 24.03
N PHE A 397 -12.27 -0.76 24.31
CA PHE A 397 -13.25 -1.81 24.05
C PHE A 397 -14.20 -1.31 22.96
N ASN A 398 -14.04 -1.85 21.76
CA ASN A 398 -14.53 -1.28 20.51
C ASN A 398 -14.08 0.19 20.39
N GLU A 399 -15.01 1.12 20.32
CA GLU A 399 -14.73 2.56 20.18
C GLU A 399 -14.66 3.30 21.54
N ILE A 400 -14.80 2.59 22.67
CA ILE A 400 -14.81 3.20 24.01
C ILE A 400 -13.44 3.08 24.65
N ASP A 401 -12.80 4.23 24.90
CA ASP A 401 -11.61 4.34 25.77
C ASP A 401 -12.03 4.33 27.24
N ILE A 402 -11.89 3.16 27.87
CA ILE A 402 -12.35 2.91 29.23
C ILE A 402 -11.55 3.75 30.23
N VAL A 403 -10.23 3.78 30.13
CA VAL A 403 -9.39 4.57 31.06
C VAL A 403 -9.73 6.06 30.96
N TYR A 404 -9.83 6.59 29.75
CA TYR A 404 -10.22 8.00 29.57
C TYR A 404 -11.61 8.28 30.15
N LYS A 405 -12.59 7.41 29.90
CA LYS A 405 -13.96 7.57 30.43
C LYS A 405 -14.01 7.49 31.94
N THR A 406 -13.29 6.54 32.54
CA THR A 406 -13.21 6.39 33.99
C THR A 406 -12.61 7.61 34.68
N LEU A 407 -11.58 8.23 34.10
CA LEU A 407 -10.88 9.36 34.72
C LEU A 407 -11.52 10.72 34.43
N ASN A 408 -12.16 10.89 33.27
CA ASN A 408 -12.61 12.20 32.78
C ASN A 408 -14.13 12.34 32.66
N THR A 409 -14.91 11.30 32.97
CA THR A 409 -16.38 11.36 32.92
C THR A 409 -16.98 10.96 34.26
N GLU A 410 -17.81 11.83 34.83
CA GLU A 410 -18.65 11.46 35.97
C GLU A 410 -19.82 10.60 35.48
N SER A 411 -19.60 9.29 35.35
CA SER A 411 -20.64 8.33 34.97
C SER A 411 -20.57 7.09 35.84
N SER A 412 -21.72 6.68 36.37
CA SER A 412 -21.90 5.41 37.08
C SER A 412 -21.57 4.17 36.24
N ARG A 413 -21.39 4.33 34.92
CA ARG A 413 -21.05 3.25 33.99
C ARG A 413 -19.60 2.79 34.06
N PHE A 414 -18.71 3.56 34.70
CA PHE A 414 -17.29 3.24 34.78
C PHE A 414 -16.84 3.35 36.23
N GLN A 415 -16.94 2.25 36.99
CA GLN A 415 -16.73 2.27 38.43
C GLN A 415 -15.34 1.73 38.78
N MET A 416 -14.52 2.57 39.40
CA MET A 416 -13.27 2.12 40.02
C MET A 416 -13.57 1.47 41.36
N VAL A 417 -13.18 0.20 41.51
CA VAL A 417 -13.30 -0.54 42.76
C VAL A 417 -11.90 -0.86 43.28
N GLY A 418 -11.67 -0.65 44.58
CA GLY A 418 -10.37 -0.89 45.21
C GLY A 418 -9.35 0.24 45.01
N ASN A 419 -8.05 -0.10 45.07
CA ASN A 419 -6.98 0.89 45.03
C ASN A 419 -6.45 1.09 43.60
N ILE A 420 -6.98 2.11 42.93
CA ILE A 420 -6.56 2.52 41.58
C ILE A 420 -6.06 3.96 41.65
N LYS A 421 -4.87 4.21 41.11
CA LYS A 421 -4.26 5.54 41.05
C LYS A 421 -4.22 6.05 39.62
N ASN A 422 -4.41 7.36 39.43
CA ASN A 422 -4.17 8.01 38.16
C ASN A 422 -2.67 8.10 37.89
N GLY A 423 -2.28 7.89 36.64
CA GLY A 423 -0.91 7.83 36.18
C GLY A 423 -0.29 6.45 36.34
N CYS A 424 0.90 6.31 35.77
CA CYS A 424 1.79 5.18 35.99
C CYS A 424 3.07 5.75 36.56
N ASP A 425 3.28 5.63 37.87
CA ASP A 425 4.50 6.09 38.51
C ASP A 425 5.68 5.26 38.00
N VAL A 426 6.34 5.76 36.95
CA VAL A 426 7.77 5.53 36.78
C VAL A 426 8.37 6.22 38.00
N VAL A 427 8.82 5.45 38.99
CA VAL A 427 9.63 6.01 40.07
C VAL A 427 10.80 6.74 39.42
N LYS A 428 10.67 8.05 39.20
CA LYS A 428 11.79 8.93 38.96
C LYS A 428 12.53 8.86 40.28
N SER A 429 13.58 8.03 40.34
CA SER A 429 14.48 8.01 41.48
C SER A 429 14.88 9.45 41.72
N LYS A 430 14.34 10.05 42.79
CA LYS A 430 14.85 11.31 43.30
C LYS A 430 16.32 11.04 43.61
N VAL A 431 17.20 11.51 42.74
CA VAL A 431 18.59 11.75 43.14
C VAL A 431 18.47 12.82 44.22
N LEU A 432 18.52 12.39 45.48
CA LEU A 432 18.67 13.31 46.60
C LEU A 432 20.01 14.02 46.41
N SER A 433 19.96 15.24 45.87
CA SER A 433 21.08 16.16 45.93
C SER A 433 21.20 16.67 47.37
N SER A 434 22.16 16.12 48.11
CA SER A 434 22.56 16.63 49.42
C SER A 434 23.40 17.90 49.28
N ARG A 435 22.90 18.99 49.86
CA ARG A 435 23.56 20.23 50.31
C ARG A 435 22.63 20.81 51.37
N ASP A 436 22.99 21.22 52.58
CA ASP A 436 24.25 21.43 53.30
C ASP A 436 23.93 21.29 54.79
N SER A 437 24.91 20.91 55.61
CA SER A 437 25.25 21.56 56.90
C SER A 437 26.21 20.67 57.70
N ALA A 438 27.38 21.22 58.01
CA ALA A 438 28.48 20.56 58.70
C ALA A 438 28.56 20.92 60.19
N GLY A 439 28.92 19.91 61.01
CA GLY A 439 29.69 20.04 62.26
C GLY A 439 28.99 19.58 63.56
N PRO A 440 29.71 19.08 64.60
CA PRO A 440 30.95 18.30 64.60
C PRO A 440 30.84 16.94 65.36
N MET A 441 31.92 16.16 65.27
CA MET A 441 32.13 14.78 65.74
C MET A 441 31.80 14.47 67.22
N VAL A 442 31.24 13.28 67.47
CA VAL A 442 31.62 12.39 68.58
C VAL A 442 31.57 10.93 68.10
N SER A 443 32.71 10.25 68.26
CA SER A 443 32.95 8.83 67.96
C SER A 443 32.25 7.89 68.94
N LYS A 444 31.69 6.78 68.44
CA LYS A 444 31.81 5.48 69.09
C LYS A 444 31.58 4.33 68.11
N SER A 445 32.60 3.49 68.06
CA SER A 445 32.74 2.22 67.35
C SER A 445 31.78 1.15 67.88
N GLY A 446 31.27 0.30 66.98
CA GLY A 446 30.53 -0.91 67.32
C GLY A 446 30.32 -1.79 66.08
N SER A 447 31.37 -2.49 65.69
CA SER A 447 31.36 -3.58 64.72
C SER A 447 30.70 -4.83 65.31
N VAL A 448 29.72 -5.39 64.62
CA VAL A 448 29.30 -6.79 64.79
C VAL A 448 29.14 -7.42 63.42
N ASP A 449 30.11 -8.26 63.08
CA ASP A 449 30.10 -9.16 61.93
C ASP A 449 29.15 -10.33 62.18
N VAL A 450 28.28 -10.65 61.21
CA VAL A 450 27.59 -11.95 61.12
C VAL A 450 27.84 -12.52 59.73
N PRO A 451 28.44 -13.71 59.60
CA PRO A 451 28.75 -14.30 58.29
C PRO A 451 27.53 -15.02 57.70
N VAL A 452 27.26 -14.73 56.42
CA VAL A 452 26.31 -15.46 55.57
C VAL A 452 27.06 -16.64 54.91
N GLN A 453 26.56 -17.86 55.11
CA GLN A 453 26.97 -19.06 54.37
C GLN A 453 25.91 -19.40 53.30
N PRO A 454 26.29 -19.66 52.03
CA PRO A 454 25.37 -20.10 51.00
C PRO A 454 25.43 -21.63 50.80
N TYR A 455 24.30 -22.32 50.89
CA TYR A 455 24.16 -23.69 50.40
C TYR A 455 23.35 -23.70 49.10
N PHE A 456 24.05 -23.81 47.97
CA PHE A 456 23.49 -24.29 46.71
C PHE A 456 24.05 -25.70 46.46
N THR A 457 23.17 -26.68 46.31
CA THR A 457 23.51 -27.99 45.73
C THR A 457 22.91 -28.09 44.33
N PRO A 458 23.64 -28.61 43.31
CA PRO A 458 23.13 -28.74 41.96
C PRO A 458 22.41 -30.08 41.75
N ILE A 459 21.19 -30.03 41.23
CA ILE A 459 20.42 -31.20 40.81
C ILE A 459 20.88 -31.63 39.41
N LYS A 460 21.24 -32.91 39.26
CA LYS A 460 21.62 -33.56 37.98
C LYS A 460 20.42 -33.70 37.03
N PRO A 461 20.61 -33.62 35.71
CA PRO A 461 19.55 -33.85 34.73
C PRO A 461 19.22 -35.35 34.60
N TYR A 462 17.93 -35.64 34.45
CA TYR A 462 17.36 -36.97 34.29
C TYR A 462 17.38 -37.39 32.81
N GLU A 463 17.80 -38.62 32.53
CA GLU A 463 17.89 -39.22 31.19
C GLU A 463 16.52 -39.67 30.66
N VAL A 464 16.40 -39.57 29.33
CA VAL A 464 15.22 -39.88 28.51
C VAL A 464 15.24 -41.35 28.08
N ASN A 465 14.07 -42.01 28.06
CA ASN A 465 13.85 -43.22 27.27
C ASN A 465 12.82 -42.94 26.17
N ASP A 466 13.30 -43.04 24.92
CA ASP A 466 12.55 -43.00 23.67
C ASP A 466 11.80 -44.31 23.41
N HIS A 467 10.58 -44.25 22.88
CA HIS A 467 10.07 -45.21 21.90
C HIS A 467 8.80 -44.68 21.16
N ILE A 468 8.91 -44.59 19.81
CA ILE A 468 7.87 -44.82 18.77
C ILE A 468 6.85 -43.66 18.57
N THR A 469 6.59 -43.02 17.41
CA THR A 469 6.95 -43.20 15.99
C THR A 469 6.87 -41.84 15.27
N ALA A 470 7.75 -41.62 14.29
CA ALA A 470 7.72 -40.49 13.36
C ALA A 470 6.87 -40.81 12.11
N GLN A 471 6.20 -39.80 11.52
CA GLN A 471 6.29 -39.55 10.08
C GLN A 471 5.64 -38.21 9.64
N TYR A 472 6.41 -37.47 8.81
CA TYR A 472 6.08 -36.29 7.98
C TYR A 472 6.19 -34.88 8.58
N ALA A 473 7.41 -34.32 8.56
CA ALA A 473 7.66 -32.90 8.29
C ALA A 473 9.05 -32.71 7.62
N PRO A 474 9.16 -31.89 6.55
CA PRO A 474 10.43 -31.64 5.85
C PRO A 474 11.33 -30.65 6.61
N LYS A 475 12.63 -30.96 6.59
CA LYS A 475 13.73 -30.16 7.16
C LYS A 475 13.86 -28.80 6.44
N PHE A 476 13.76 -27.70 7.19
CA PHE A 476 14.33 -26.41 6.81
C PHE A 476 15.57 -26.11 7.67
N ILE A 477 16.67 -25.87 6.98
CA ILE A 477 17.99 -25.56 7.54
C ILE A 477 17.98 -24.10 8.02
N HIS A 478 18.13 -23.88 9.33
CA HIS A 478 18.43 -22.55 9.88
C HIS A 478 19.89 -22.20 9.60
N GLN A 479 20.12 -21.37 8.58
CA GLN A 479 21.43 -20.78 8.33
C GLN A 479 21.59 -19.49 9.14
N LYS A 480 22.56 -19.54 10.05
CA LYS A 480 23.04 -18.44 10.91
C LYS A 480 23.50 -17.27 10.01
N SER A 481 22.87 -16.12 10.18
CA SER A 481 23.19 -14.86 9.47
C SER A 481 24.64 -14.44 9.70
N SER A 482 25.48 -14.60 8.68
CA SER A 482 26.84 -14.08 8.62
C SER A 482 26.85 -12.78 7.81
N LYS A 483 26.84 -11.64 8.51
CA LYS A 483 27.18 -10.32 7.94
C LYS A 483 28.68 -10.28 7.63
N LYS A 484 29.10 -10.90 6.53
CA LYS A 484 30.40 -10.65 5.88
C LYS A 484 30.43 -11.19 4.45
N LEU A 485 29.40 -10.94 3.66
CA LEU A 485 29.42 -11.25 2.22
C LEU A 485 30.13 -10.12 1.44
N SER A 486 31.46 -10.19 1.52
CA SER A 486 32.42 -10.01 0.43
C SER A 486 32.32 -8.75 -0.46
N LYS A 487 33.16 -7.75 -0.15
CA LYS A 487 33.59 -6.70 -1.10
C LYS A 487 34.11 -7.27 -2.43
N GLN A 488 34.61 -8.51 -2.45
CA GLN A 488 35.10 -9.14 -3.68
C GLN A 488 33.99 -9.46 -4.67
N ILE A 489 32.78 -9.83 -4.22
CA ILE A 489 31.65 -10.10 -5.14
C ILE A 489 31.26 -8.82 -5.88
N ILE A 490 31.23 -7.69 -5.17
CA ILE A 490 30.95 -6.37 -5.76
C ILE A 490 32.05 -6.00 -6.76
N THR A 491 33.32 -6.26 -6.44
CA THR A 491 34.44 -6.04 -7.38
C THR A 491 34.31 -6.89 -8.65
N TRP A 492 33.94 -8.17 -8.52
CA TRP A 492 33.74 -9.06 -9.68
C TRP A 492 32.55 -8.64 -10.55
N ILE A 493 31.47 -8.14 -9.95
CA ILE A 493 30.32 -7.59 -10.69
C ILE A 493 30.75 -6.35 -11.49
N ILE A 494 31.50 -5.43 -10.87
CA ILE A 494 31.99 -4.22 -11.54
C ILE A 494 32.94 -4.57 -12.69
N ILE A 495 33.87 -5.52 -12.49
CA ILE A 495 34.75 -5.99 -13.56
C ILE A 495 33.94 -6.60 -14.71
N GLY A 496 32.92 -7.42 -14.40
CA GLY A 496 32.03 -8.01 -15.40
C GLY A 496 31.29 -6.96 -16.24
N ILE A 497 30.79 -5.89 -15.61
CA ILE A 497 30.13 -4.78 -16.30
C ILE A 497 31.12 -4.03 -17.21
N ILE A 498 32.34 -3.76 -16.74
CA ILE A 498 33.37 -3.08 -17.53
C ILE A 498 33.77 -3.91 -18.75
N VAL A 499 34.02 -5.21 -18.56
CA VAL A 499 34.39 -6.12 -19.66
C VAL A 499 33.25 -6.26 -20.67
N GLY A 500 32.00 -6.39 -20.20
CA GLY A 500 30.82 -6.44 -21.08
C GLY A 500 30.63 -5.16 -21.89
N SER A 501 30.90 -4.00 -21.28
CA SER A 501 30.82 -2.70 -21.94
C SER A 501 31.88 -2.56 -23.05
N ILE A 502 33.12 -2.99 -22.78
CA ILE A 502 34.20 -2.98 -23.78
C ILE A 502 33.87 -3.92 -24.94
N ALA A 503 33.37 -5.12 -24.66
CA ALA A 503 32.97 -6.08 -25.70
C ALA A 503 31.86 -5.51 -26.60
N LEU A 504 30.87 -4.81 -26.02
CA LEU A 504 29.80 -4.16 -26.77
C LEU A 504 30.34 -3.02 -27.66
N ILE A 505 31.26 -2.21 -27.15
CA ILE A 505 31.90 -1.12 -27.91
C ILE A 505 32.69 -1.69 -29.09
N VAL A 506 33.44 -2.78 -28.89
CA VAL A 506 34.19 -3.46 -29.96
C VAL A 506 33.23 -4.04 -31.01
N ALA A 507 32.13 -4.67 -30.59
CA ALA A 507 31.12 -5.20 -31.51
C ALA A 507 30.48 -4.08 -32.36
N ILE A 508 30.14 -2.94 -31.75
CA ILE A 508 29.62 -1.76 -32.46
C ILE A 508 30.68 -1.22 -33.43
N ALA A 509 31.95 -1.12 -33.02
CA ALA A 509 33.02 -0.66 -33.90
C ALA A 509 33.22 -1.58 -35.11
N ILE A 510 33.14 -2.91 -34.93
CA ILE A 510 33.19 -3.89 -36.02
C ILE A 510 31.99 -3.73 -36.96
N LEU A 511 30.78 -3.56 -36.41
CA LEU A 511 29.58 -3.32 -37.21
C LEU A 511 29.66 -2.03 -38.02
N VAL A 512 30.13 -0.93 -37.41
CA VAL A 512 30.34 0.36 -38.08
C VAL A 512 31.42 0.25 -39.16
N HIS A 513 32.52 -0.46 -38.90
CA HIS A 513 33.57 -0.69 -39.88
C HIS A 513 33.08 -1.56 -41.05
N GLY A 514 32.28 -2.59 -40.75
CA GLY A 514 31.61 -3.43 -41.75
C GLY A 514 30.61 -2.65 -42.60
N TYR A 515 29.84 -1.74 -41.97
CA TYR A 515 28.93 -0.84 -42.67
C TYR A 515 29.69 0.14 -43.57
N LYS A 516 30.78 0.73 -43.08
CA LYS A 516 31.63 1.66 -43.86
C LYS A 516 32.25 0.97 -45.08
N LYS A 517 32.72 -0.28 -44.91
CA LYS A 517 33.26 -1.11 -46.00
C LYS A 517 32.19 -1.48 -47.03
N ARG A 518 30.97 -1.85 -46.60
CA ARG A 518 29.83 -2.08 -47.51
C ARG A 518 29.39 -0.82 -48.25
N TYR A 519 29.38 0.34 -47.57
CA TYR A 519 29.03 1.61 -48.20
C TYR A 519 30.06 2.02 -49.27
N SER A 520 31.36 1.84 -49.03
CA SER A 520 32.38 2.12 -50.04
C SER A 520 32.25 1.22 -51.28
N THR A 521 31.90 -0.07 -51.11
CA THR A 521 31.71 -0.99 -52.24
C THR A 521 30.43 -0.67 -53.04
N ILE A 522 29.36 -0.23 -52.37
CA ILE A 522 28.11 0.19 -53.02
C ILE A 522 28.28 1.51 -53.78
N VAL A 523 29.06 2.46 -53.24
CA VAL A 523 29.34 3.73 -53.91
C VAL A 523 30.25 3.55 -55.12
N LEU A 524 31.21 2.61 -55.08
CA LEU A 524 32.04 2.25 -56.25
C LEU A 524 31.21 1.53 -57.33
N SER A 525 30.33 0.59 -56.94
CA SER A 525 29.40 -0.10 -57.85
C SER A 525 28.37 0.82 -58.54
N LYS A 526 27.94 1.90 -57.88
CA LYS A 526 27.07 2.92 -58.49
C LYS A 526 27.83 3.86 -59.42
N LYS A 527 29.12 4.11 -59.17
CA LYS A 527 29.97 4.96 -60.02
C LYS A 527 30.27 4.28 -61.37
N ASP A 528 30.48 2.96 -61.38
CA ASP A 528 30.69 2.16 -62.60
C ASP A 528 29.42 1.96 -63.44
N ARG A 529 28.22 1.96 -62.82
CA ARG A 529 26.95 1.96 -63.57
C ARG A 529 26.63 3.31 -64.20
N ASN A 530 26.98 4.42 -63.55
CA ASN A 530 26.74 5.75 -64.10
C ASN A 530 27.75 6.14 -65.20
N SER A 531 28.97 5.60 -65.20
CA SER A 531 29.92 5.79 -66.31
C SER A 531 29.51 5.03 -67.59
N ASN A 532 28.84 3.87 -67.45
CA ASN A 532 28.32 3.11 -68.60
C ASN A 532 27.04 3.72 -69.20
N LEU A 533 26.22 4.43 -68.40
CA LEU A 533 25.05 5.16 -68.91
C LEU A 533 25.42 6.50 -69.59
N LEU A 534 26.48 7.18 -69.13
CA LEU A 534 26.95 8.42 -69.78
C LEU A 534 27.69 8.18 -71.11
N ASN A 535 28.31 7.02 -71.31
CA ASN A 535 29.00 6.69 -72.57
C ASN A 535 28.04 6.29 -73.70
N ASN A 536 26.85 5.76 -73.38
CA ASN A 536 25.83 5.44 -74.40
C ASN A 536 25.00 6.65 -74.84
N TYR A 537 25.09 7.81 -74.15
CA TYR A 537 24.39 9.03 -74.52
C TYR A 537 25.27 10.03 -75.31
N LYS A 538 26.56 9.70 -75.55
CA LYS A 538 27.54 10.57 -76.23
C LYS A 538 27.94 10.12 -77.64
N SER A 539 27.26 9.13 -78.22
CA SER A 539 27.53 8.62 -79.58
C SER A 539 26.43 8.93 -80.61
N SER A 540 25.52 9.85 -80.32
CA SER A 540 24.44 10.23 -81.24
C SER A 540 24.09 11.69 -81.06
N GLN A 541 24.79 12.57 -81.79
CA GLN A 541 24.24 13.78 -82.43
C GLN A 541 25.40 14.66 -82.94
N ASP A 542 25.81 14.39 -84.18
CA ASP A 542 26.39 15.39 -85.08
C ASP A 542 25.59 15.27 -86.39
N THR A 543 24.57 16.11 -86.58
CA THR A 543 24.27 16.67 -87.92
C THR A 543 23.46 17.96 -87.80
N ILE A 544 24.06 19.00 -88.38
CA ILE A 544 23.67 20.40 -88.51
C ILE A 544 22.48 20.58 -89.46
N VAL A 545 21.57 21.53 -89.19
CA VAL A 545 21.04 22.45 -90.23
C VAL A 545 20.81 23.84 -89.63
N ILE A 546 21.46 24.84 -90.24
CA ILE A 546 21.32 26.28 -90.02
C ILE A 546 20.17 26.80 -90.89
N TYR A 547 19.30 27.67 -90.36
CA TYR A 547 18.79 28.82 -91.12
C TYR A 547 18.68 30.07 -90.22
N LYS A 548 19.29 31.16 -90.73
CA LYS A 548 19.26 32.55 -90.25
C LYS A 548 17.84 33.13 -90.32
N ALA A 549 17.50 34.05 -89.42
CA ALA A 549 17.21 35.45 -89.76
C ALA A 549 16.87 36.33 -88.53
N ASN A 550 17.64 37.42 -88.42
CA ASN A 550 17.31 38.81 -88.10
C ASN A 550 16.42 39.23 -86.91
N GLN A 551 17.08 40.00 -86.04
CA GLN A 551 16.80 41.37 -85.58
C GLN A 551 15.47 41.70 -84.88
N GLY A 552 15.59 42.31 -83.69
CA GLY A 552 14.51 43.09 -83.09
C GLY A 552 14.74 43.44 -81.62
N LEU A 553 15.35 44.59 -81.39
CA LEU A 553 15.49 45.29 -80.11
C LEU A 553 14.15 45.58 -79.40
N LEU A 554 14.21 45.64 -78.06
CA LEU A 554 13.45 46.48 -77.08
C LEU A 554 12.66 45.72 -76.00
N GLN A 555 13.21 45.77 -74.79
CA GLN A 555 12.46 45.88 -73.53
C GLN A 555 11.73 47.24 -73.44
N PRO A 556 10.94 47.55 -72.39
CA PRO A 556 10.12 46.72 -71.49
C PRO A 556 8.70 47.32 -71.29
N ARG A 557 7.80 46.65 -70.56
CA ARG A 557 6.85 47.35 -69.67
C ARG A 557 6.16 46.44 -68.66
N LEU A 558 6.13 46.95 -67.42
CA LEU A 558 5.15 46.76 -66.35
C LEU A 558 3.80 46.17 -66.78
N VAL A 559 3.38 45.06 -66.16
CA VAL A 559 2.66 44.98 -64.87
C VAL A 559 3.18 43.76 -64.12
#